data_AF-A0A522BDN6-F1
#
_entry.id   AF-A0A522BDN6-F1
#
_cell.length_a   1.000
_cell.length_b   1.000
_cell.length_c   1.000
_cell.angle_alpha   90.00
_cell.angle_beta   90.00
_cell.angle_gamma   90.00
#
_symmetry.space_group_name_H-M   'P 1'
#
loop_
_entity.id
_entity.type
_entity.pdbx_description
1 polymer ?
#
loop_
_entity_poly.entity_id
_entity_poly.type
_entity_poly.pdbx_seq_one_letter_code
_entity_poly.pdbx_strand_id
1 'polypeptide(L)'
;MADIQPGGGGMPRIGRRVELRIGKPLDFTRYAGMEGDRFVLRSITDEIMYELMVLSGQEYVDTYATKAKAEIEDARNAAREALVSDAPAPARRAS
;
A
#
# COMPACT_ATOMS: atom_id res chain seq x y z
N MET A 1 3.10 8.52 1.36
CA MET A 1 4.01 8.45 0.20
C MET A 1 3.20 8.09 -1.06
N ALA A 2 2.38 8.99 -1.60
CA ALA A 2 1.42 8.68 -2.69
C ALA A 2 1.37 9.80 -3.76
N ASP A 3 2.53 10.40 -4.07
CA ASP A 3 2.57 11.70 -4.74
C ASP A 3 3.23 11.71 -6.13
N ILE A 4 3.95 10.64 -6.51
CA ILE A 4 4.63 10.53 -7.80
C ILE A 4 3.68 10.04 -8.88
N GLN A 5 2.91 8.99 -8.62
CA GLN A 5 1.92 8.45 -9.55
C GLN A 5 0.55 8.48 -8.89
N PRO A 6 -0.31 9.45 -9.22
CA PRO A 6 -1.69 9.44 -8.75
C PRO A 6 -2.42 8.22 -9.32
N GLY A 7 -3.18 7.51 -8.47
CA GLY A 7 -4.00 6.38 -8.91
C GLY A 7 -4.96 6.81 -10.03
N GLY A 8 -4.90 6.12 -11.18
CA GLY A 8 -5.72 6.41 -12.37
C GLY A 8 -5.11 7.41 -13.36
N GLY A 9 -3.97 8.03 -13.07
CA GLY A 9 -3.26 8.90 -14.02
C GLY A 9 -2.32 8.11 -14.94
N GLY A 10 -2.35 8.40 -16.25
CA GLY A 10 -1.46 7.75 -17.24
C GLY A 10 -0.01 8.23 -17.20
N MET A 11 0.29 9.36 -16.54
CA MET A 11 1.61 9.95 -16.50
C MET A 11 2.00 10.37 -15.07
N PRO A 12 3.22 10.02 -14.59
CA PRO A 12 3.72 10.45 -13.30
C PRO A 12 3.96 11.96 -13.25
N ARG A 13 3.84 12.53 -12.05
CA ARG A 13 4.11 13.94 -11.80
C ARG A 13 5.61 14.21 -11.91
N ILE A 14 6.00 14.88 -12.98
CA ILE A 14 7.39 15.28 -13.27
C ILE A 14 7.87 16.26 -12.20
N GLY A 15 9.14 16.13 -11.77
CA GLY A 15 9.77 17.02 -10.78
C GLY A 15 9.75 16.50 -9.33
N ARG A 16 9.11 15.38 -9.05
CA ARG A 16 9.24 14.66 -7.77
C ARG A 16 10.48 13.77 -7.77
N ARG A 17 11.20 13.69 -6.65
CA ARG A 17 12.43 12.91 -6.52
C ARG A 17 12.13 11.43 -6.24
N VAL A 18 12.73 10.54 -7.03
CA VAL A 18 12.79 9.10 -6.75
C VAL A 18 14.09 8.80 -6.03
N GLU A 19 14.02 8.06 -4.93
CA GLU A 19 15.18 7.63 -4.14
C GLU A 19 15.32 6.11 -4.23
N LEU A 20 16.54 5.62 -4.44
CA LEU A 20 16.88 4.20 -4.35
C LEU A 20 17.70 3.99 -3.08
N ARG A 21 17.23 3.13 -2.18
CA ARG A 21 17.96 2.73 -0.97
C ARG A 21 18.31 1.25 -1.08
N ILE A 22 19.58 0.92 -0.85
CA ILE A 22 20.09 -0.45 -0.87
C ILE A 22 20.53 -0.80 0.55
N GLY A 23 19.99 -1.88 1.09
CA GLY A 23 20.28 -2.36 2.44
C GLY A 23 21.59 -3.13 2.54
N LYS A 24 21.91 -3.58 3.75
CA LYS A 24 23.03 -4.51 3.97
C LYS A 24 22.70 -5.88 3.37
N PRO A 25 23.71 -6.67 2.96
CA PRO A 25 23.48 -8.06 2.58
C PRO A 25 22.89 -8.85 3.74
N LEU A 26 21.90 -9.70 3.44
CA LEU A 26 21.33 -10.66 4.38
C LEU A 26 22.03 -12.01 4.21
N ASP A 27 22.35 -12.65 5.33
CA ASP A 27 23.03 -13.94 5.36
C ASP A 27 22.07 -15.06 5.76
N PHE A 28 21.84 -15.98 4.83
CA PHE A 28 20.99 -17.14 5.00
C PHE A 28 21.78 -18.46 4.99
N THR A 29 23.11 -18.42 5.11
CA THR A 29 23.96 -19.63 5.09
C THR A 29 23.54 -20.64 6.18
N ARG A 30 22.95 -20.18 7.29
CA ARG A 30 22.38 -21.04 8.35
C ARG A 30 21.25 -21.98 7.88
N TYR A 31 20.66 -21.72 6.72
CA TYR A 31 19.55 -22.49 6.14
C TYR A 31 19.95 -23.33 4.92
N ALA A 32 21.24 -23.44 4.61
CA ALA A 32 21.71 -24.26 3.50
C ALA A 32 21.26 -25.74 3.66
N GLY A 33 20.71 -26.33 2.60
CA GLY A 33 20.16 -27.69 2.62
C GLY A 33 18.73 -27.80 3.17
N MET A 34 18.09 -26.68 3.53
CA MET A 34 16.70 -26.63 4.01
C MET A 34 15.77 -25.93 3.01
N GLU A 35 16.13 -25.91 1.72
CA GLU A 35 15.43 -25.14 0.69
C GLU A 35 13.99 -25.61 0.47
N GLY A 36 13.70 -26.88 0.80
CA GLY A 36 12.36 -27.47 0.71
C GLY A 36 11.48 -27.24 1.94
N ASP A 37 12.00 -26.69 3.04
CA ASP A 37 11.23 -26.48 4.26
C ASP A 37 10.44 -25.16 4.19
N ARG A 38 9.12 -25.28 4.14
CA ARG A 38 8.18 -24.15 4.12
C ARG A 38 8.34 -23.21 5.31
N PHE A 39 8.76 -23.69 6.48
CA PHE A 39 8.97 -22.85 7.67
C PHE A 39 10.25 -22.03 7.54
N VAL A 40 11.29 -22.60 6.93
CA VAL A 40 12.53 -21.88 6.61
C VAL A 40 12.26 -20.80 5.57
N LEU A 41 11.56 -21.12 4.48
CA LEU A 41 11.19 -20.15 3.45
C LEU A 41 10.34 -19.00 4.00
N ARG A 42 9.41 -19.29 4.92
CA ARG A 42 8.62 -18.26 5.61
C ARG A 42 9.52 -17.38 6.48
N SER A 43 10.42 -17.97 7.25
CA SER A 43 11.36 -17.22 8.10
C SER A 43 12.25 -16.28 7.29
N ILE A 44 12.80 -16.75 6.16
CA ILE A 44 13.59 -15.93 5.23
C ILE A 44 12.75 -14.77 4.67
N THR A 45 11.52 -15.06 4.27
CA THR A 45 10.60 -14.04 3.76
C THR A 45 10.33 -12.96 4.80
N ASP A 46 10.04 -13.36 6.03
CA ASP A 46 9.73 -12.43 7.13
C ASP A 46 10.94 -11.53 7.46
N GLU A 47 12.15 -12.08 7.43
CA GLU A 47 13.39 -11.32 7.61
C GLU A 47 13.60 -10.28 6.49
N ILE A 48 13.40 -10.65 5.23
CA ILE A 48 13.49 -9.71 4.09
C ILE A 48 12.45 -8.59 4.23
N MET A 49 11.21 -8.94 4.57
CA MET A 49 10.13 -7.96 4.69
C MET A 49 10.37 -6.99 5.86
N TYR A 50 10.93 -7.48 6.97
CA TYR A 50 11.34 -6.64 8.08
C TYR A 50 12.42 -5.63 7.68
N GLU A 51 13.48 -6.09 7.01
CA GLU A 51 14.59 -5.23 6.59
C GLU A 51 14.15 -4.18 5.56
N LEU A 52 13.24 -4.54 4.64
CA LEU A 52 12.63 -3.59 3.71
C LEU A 52 11.74 -2.56 4.44
N MET A 53 10.96 -2.98 5.43
CA MET A 53 10.14 -2.09 6.27
C MET A 53 11.03 -1.07 6.98
N VAL A 54 12.13 -1.52 7.61
CA VAL A 54 13.09 -0.65 8.30
C VAL A 54 13.78 0.30 7.31
N LEU A 55 14.25 -0.19 6.16
CA LEU A 55 14.97 0.62 5.17
C LEU A 55 14.09 1.68 4.51
N SER A 56 12.84 1.32 4.22
CA SER A 56 11.87 2.19 3.56
C SER A 56 11.13 3.12 4.53
N GLY A 57 11.06 2.75 5.81
CA GLY A 57 10.22 3.40 6.83
C GLY A 57 8.71 3.23 6.57
N GLN A 58 8.32 2.34 5.65
CA GLN A 58 6.93 2.05 5.33
C GLN A 58 6.50 0.81 6.10
N GLU A 59 5.39 0.90 6.83
CA GLU A 59 4.83 -0.23 7.56
C GLU A 59 4.40 -1.35 6.59
N TYR A 60 4.70 -2.58 6.98
CA TYR A 60 4.23 -3.75 6.25
C TYR A 60 2.74 -3.98 6.56
N VAL A 61 1.95 -4.19 5.50
CA VAL A 61 0.53 -4.55 5.61
C VAL A 61 0.35 -5.94 5.01
N ASP A 62 0.02 -6.92 5.84
CA ASP A 62 -0.30 -8.30 5.43
C ASP A 62 -1.73 -8.38 4.85
N THR A 63 -1.99 -7.56 3.84
CA THR A 63 -3.25 -7.55 3.10
C THR A 63 -2.96 -7.61 1.63
N TYR A 64 -3.62 -8.55 0.97
CA TYR A 64 -3.49 -8.72 -0.46
C TYR A 64 -3.96 -7.45 -1.18
N ALA A 65 -3.20 -7.02 -2.20
CA ALA A 65 -3.40 -5.72 -2.84
C ALA A 65 -4.81 -5.52 -3.42
N THR A 66 -5.48 -6.58 -3.89
CA THR A 66 -6.85 -6.46 -4.41
C THR A 66 -7.87 -6.21 -3.31
N LYS A 67 -7.70 -6.85 -2.14
CA LYS A 67 -8.55 -6.62 -0.97
C LYS A 67 -8.40 -5.19 -0.47
N ALA A 68 -7.15 -4.73 -0.30
CA ALA A 68 -6.87 -3.36 0.11
C ALA A 68 -7.47 -2.32 -0.86
N LYS A 69 -7.40 -2.56 -2.18
CA LYS A 69 -8.02 -1.68 -3.18
C LYS A 69 -9.54 -1.65 -3.09
N ALA A 70 -10.19 -2.81 -2.89
CA ALA A 70 -11.64 -2.89 -2.74
C ALA A 70 -12.10 -2.09 -1.51
N GLU A 71 -11.44 -2.28 -0.36
CA GLU A 71 -11.76 -1.56 0.88
C GLU A 71 -11.60 -0.03 0.74
N ILE A 72 -10.56 0.43 0.02
CA ILE A 72 -10.36 1.87 -0.26
C ILE A 72 -11.48 2.44 -1.13
N GLU A 73 -11.91 1.72 -2.17
CA GLU A 73 -13.01 2.16 -3.03
C GLU A 73 -14.35 2.16 -2.29
N ASP A 74 -14.63 1.14 -1.49
CA ASP A 74 -15.85 1.07 -0.66
C ASP A 74 -15.91 2.23 0.35
N ALA A 75 -14.80 2.52 1.03
CA ALA A 75 -14.70 3.66 1.94
C ALA A 75 -14.91 5.01 1.22
N ARG A 76 -14.39 5.14 0.00
CA ARG A 76 -14.56 6.35 -0.83
C ARG A 76 -16.01 6.53 -1.26
N ASN A 77 -16.71 5.44 -1.62
CA ASN A 77 -18.11 5.46 -1.99
C ASN A 77 -19.00 5.82 -0.80
N ALA A 78 -18.77 5.21 0.37
CA ALA A 78 -19.49 5.54 1.60
C ALA A 78 -19.31 7.01 2.02
N ALA A 79 -18.09 7.55 1.93
CA ALA A 79 -17.83 8.96 2.20
C ALA A 79 -18.55 9.88 1.20
N ARG A 80 -18.61 9.49 -0.08
CA ARG A 80 -19.35 10.23 -1.11
C ARG A 80 -20.86 10.21 -0.85
N GLU A 81 -21.42 9.07 -0.45
CA GLU A 81 -22.83 8.95 -0.11
C GLU A 81 -23.20 9.78 1.12
N ALA A 82 -22.36 9.78 2.16
CA ALA A 82 -22.55 10.61 3.35
C ALA A 82 -22.52 12.11 3.04
N LEU A 83 -21.64 12.56 2.14
CA LEU A 83 -21.62 13.95 1.66
C LEU A 83 -22.88 14.32 0.86
N VAL A 84 -23.45 13.37 0.13
CA VAL A 84 -24.67 13.57 -0.67
C VAL A 84 -25.92 13.57 0.22
N SER A 85 -25.95 12.77 1.29
CA SER A 85 -27.09 12.69 2.20
C SER A 85 -27.17 13.86 3.19
N ASP A 86 -26.05 14.50 3.51
CA ASP A 86 -25.98 15.69 4.37
C ASP A 86 -26.21 17.02 3.61
N ALA A 87 -26.39 16.96 2.29
CA ALA A 87 -26.69 18.15 1.49
C ALA A 87 -28.13 18.66 1.77
N PRO A 88 -28.32 19.93 2.19
CA PRO A 88 -29.65 20.45 2.49
C PRO A 88 -30.54 20.43 1.24
N ALA A 89 -31.78 19.96 1.40
CA ALA A 89 -32.75 19.85 0.31
C ALA A 89 -32.89 21.19 -0.45
N PRO A 90 -32.89 21.17 -1.80
CA PRO A 90 -32.95 22.41 -2.57
C PRO A 90 -34.24 23.16 -2.22
N ALA A 91 -34.08 24.40 -1.73
CA ALA A 91 -35.19 25.28 -1.40
C ALA A 91 -36.08 25.43 -2.65
N ARG A 92 -37.29 24.86 -2.60
CA ARG A 92 -38.27 25.01 -3.67
C ARG A 92 -38.58 26.51 -3.78
N ARG A 93 -38.19 27.12 -4.90
CA ARG A 93 -38.64 28.47 -5.24
C ARG A 93 -40.14 28.39 -5.49
N ALA A 94 -40.92 28.91 -4.54
CA ALA A 94 -42.33 29.18 -4.74
C ALA A 94 -42.47 30.33 -5.75
N SER A 95 -43.24 30.08 -6.80
CA SER A 95 -43.73 31.05 -7.78
C SER A 95 -45.09 31.58 -7.34
#